data_AF-A0A8K0E9K5-F1
#
_entry.id   AF-A0A8K0E9K5-F1
#
_cell.length_a   1.000
_cell.length_b   1.000
_cell.length_c   1.000
_cell.angle_alpha   90.00
_cell.angle_beta   90.00
_cell.angle_gamma   90.00
#
_symmetry.space_group_name_H-M   'P 1'
#
loop_
_entity.id
_entity.type
_entity.pdbx_description
1 polymer ?
#
loop_
_entity_poly.entity_id
_entity_poly.type
_entity_poly.pdbx_seq_one_letter_code
_entity_poly.pdbx_strand_id
1 'polypeptide(L)'
;MTLMRENDLNRPGTAGNIPGEPDGWGWLLGFIIPAVVPPLVAWVFHSKGEKEKEKMEKEYQHKIGIFHDDQMKIKEENSELHEKLASHYTETAKDQHYILKLEDEEQALQEVYKKQQEQIHQLEHKGNTIRDNLTKIQEENFKLTEKLMTHHKVRERDHHYISKLEEENQKVKKDNKEQLKKIHQMEHESSNLRINLTNMQKETSKLREMLASHREFKMRDQQYILKLEDDNQTLKKVTKTQQEQIFQLEHKSSTILEKLAKMQVDNSQLNEKLASHRDVKERDHQYTLKLEEDNQEAKKDYKEQQEQIYQLEQKGSTILDKLSKMQEEYSKLNEKLASHRDLEERDHQYISRLEEENKSLKQDYKEQQEQLANILDDVETNTSNESESLSSGEAKRATGAEGTSGFTLIESLAYKQKEREIHVKEEYLSKLKQQLRDWQDMKCNTWNPMKSSWHRVNLEQQMLGEADINVHARRLRVPAALREIFKYDDYCAPRAEDHGRLMWTFWRQWKMEVEREKNKLLAERLAQDSSK
;
A
#
# COMPACT_ATOMS: atom_id res chain seq x y z
N MET A 1 30.24 29.97 55.17
CA MET A 1 29.99 31.35 55.69
C MET A 1 30.44 31.37 57.14
N THR A 2 31.01 32.49 57.63
CA THR A 2 31.30 32.80 59.08
C THR A 2 31.85 31.63 59.94
N LEU A 3 33.16 31.39 60.14
CA LEU A 3 34.38 32.25 60.17
C LEU A 3 34.56 33.07 61.48
N MET A 4 35.83 33.30 61.89
CA MET A 4 36.37 33.72 63.22
C MET A 4 36.29 32.64 64.31
N ARG A 5 37.32 32.23 65.06
CA ARG A 5 38.80 32.42 65.04
C ARG A 5 39.41 33.80 65.36
N GLU A 6 40.03 33.89 66.55
CA GLU A 6 41.27 34.62 66.93
C GLU A 6 41.82 33.90 68.20
N ASN A 7 43.05 33.36 68.22
CA ASN A 7 44.39 33.97 68.38
C ASN A 7 44.68 34.34 69.86
N ASP A 8 45.68 33.84 70.59
CA ASP A 8 47.12 33.51 70.38
C ASP A 8 48.08 34.57 70.98
N LEU A 9 48.64 34.26 72.16
CA LEU A 9 49.92 34.77 72.68
C LEU A 9 50.63 33.58 73.36
N ASN A 10 51.70 32.99 72.79
CA ASN A 10 53.10 33.45 72.79
C ASN A 10 53.72 33.59 74.20
N ARG A 11 54.90 33.01 74.53
CA ARG A 11 55.82 32.13 73.75
C ARG A 11 56.91 31.53 74.68
N PRO A 12 57.44 30.31 74.45
CA PRO A 12 58.60 29.75 75.18
C PRO A 12 59.96 29.90 74.44
N GLY A 13 61.08 29.72 75.18
CA GLY A 13 62.47 29.78 74.69
C GLY A 13 63.25 31.02 75.19
N THR A 14 64.58 31.03 75.32
CA THR A 14 65.60 30.00 75.02
C THR A 14 66.87 30.17 75.87
N ALA A 15 67.83 29.24 75.77
CA ALA A 15 68.98 29.08 76.67
C ALA A 15 70.14 30.10 76.55
N GLY A 16 70.94 30.20 77.63
CA GLY A 16 72.41 30.21 77.56
C GLY A 16 73.15 31.52 77.89
N ASN A 17 73.81 31.59 79.06
CA ASN A 17 75.29 31.64 79.18
C ASN A 17 75.81 31.74 80.64
N ILE A 18 77.12 31.55 80.79
CA ILE A 18 78.00 31.45 81.98
C ILE A 18 79.17 32.45 81.74
N PRO A 19 80.04 32.92 82.69
CA PRO A 19 80.12 32.84 84.17
C PRO A 19 80.13 34.23 84.90
N GLY A 20 80.33 34.26 86.24
CA GLY A 20 80.69 35.47 86.99
C GLY A 20 80.86 35.27 88.52
N GLU A 21 82.10 35.42 89.01
CA GLU A 21 82.59 35.35 90.42
C GLU A 21 82.50 36.72 91.16
N PRO A 22 82.85 36.85 92.49
CA PRO A 22 82.67 35.96 93.65
C PRO A 22 82.24 36.76 94.94
N ASP A 23 82.88 36.50 96.10
CA ASP A 23 82.72 37.06 97.47
C ASP A 23 81.39 36.70 98.19
N GLY A 24 81.32 36.33 99.49
CA GLY A 24 82.27 36.09 100.60
C GLY A 24 81.43 35.94 101.91
N TRP A 25 81.87 35.54 103.10
CA TRP A 25 83.15 35.10 103.73
C TRP A 25 82.95 33.63 104.26
N GLY A 26 83.72 32.95 105.14
CA GLY A 26 84.87 33.24 106.02
C GLY A 26 84.43 33.55 107.48
N TRP A 27 84.93 32.93 108.56
CA TRP A 27 86.11 32.07 108.85
C TRP A 27 85.73 31.05 109.98
N LEU A 28 86.31 29.85 110.23
CA LEU A 28 87.67 29.24 110.23
C LEU A 28 88.34 29.09 111.63
N LEU A 29 89.27 28.13 111.76
CA LEU A 29 89.77 27.50 113.01
C LEU A 29 91.10 28.08 113.54
N GLY A 30 91.46 27.83 114.83
CA GLY A 30 92.88 27.68 115.22
C GLY A 30 93.32 28.02 116.66
N PHE A 31 93.63 26.99 117.46
CA PHE A 31 94.64 26.84 118.56
C PHE A 31 95.33 28.05 119.26
N ILE A 32 95.59 27.89 120.58
CA ILE A 32 96.93 28.04 121.23
C ILE A 32 96.94 27.48 122.69
N ILE A 33 98.08 26.93 123.12
CA ILE A 33 98.45 26.43 124.48
C ILE A 33 99.96 26.79 124.64
N PRO A 34 100.46 27.42 125.74
CA PRO A 34 101.00 26.63 126.87
C PRO A 34 101.19 27.27 128.29
N ALA A 35 101.24 26.37 129.30
CA ALA A 35 102.14 26.29 130.47
C ALA A 35 102.41 27.45 131.46
N VAL A 36 102.49 27.11 132.76
CA VAL A 36 103.64 27.25 133.70
C VAL A 36 103.36 26.41 134.98
N VAL A 37 104.37 26.15 135.82
CA VAL A 37 104.36 25.10 136.89
C VAL A 37 104.65 25.69 138.32
N PRO A 38 105.10 24.99 139.41
CA PRO A 38 104.69 25.31 140.82
C PRO A 38 105.92 25.80 141.66
N PRO A 39 106.29 25.37 142.91
CA PRO A 39 105.59 24.80 144.11
C PRO A 39 106.10 25.37 145.50
N LEU A 40 105.80 24.66 146.62
CA LEU A 40 106.64 24.39 147.83
C LEU A 40 106.78 25.39 149.03
N VAL A 41 106.97 24.76 150.21
CA VAL A 41 107.80 25.14 151.40
C VAL A 41 107.32 26.24 152.40
N ALA A 42 107.68 26.25 153.71
CA ALA A 42 107.67 25.23 154.80
C ALA A 42 108.15 25.82 156.18
N TRP A 43 107.82 25.13 157.30
CA TRP A 43 108.64 24.95 158.53
C TRP A 43 108.83 26.09 159.59
N VAL A 44 109.44 25.72 160.75
CA VAL A 44 110.15 26.56 161.77
C VAL A 44 109.30 27.42 162.77
N PHE A 45 109.56 27.50 164.10
CA PHE A 45 110.37 26.70 165.06
C PHE A 45 110.05 27.04 166.55
N HIS A 46 110.30 26.08 167.48
CA HIS A 46 110.82 26.24 168.88
C HIS A 46 110.09 27.16 169.90
N SER A 47 110.23 27.07 171.23
CA SER A 47 110.79 26.10 172.21
C SER A 47 110.00 26.30 173.54
N LYS A 48 110.13 25.62 174.69
CA LYS A 48 111.31 25.14 175.45
C LYS A 48 110.77 24.39 176.69
N GLY A 49 111.23 23.17 177.02
CA GLY A 49 110.58 22.41 178.11
C GLY A 49 111.14 21.03 178.46
N GLU A 50 112.46 20.84 178.44
CA GLU A 50 113.04 19.52 178.75
C GLU A 50 113.00 19.19 180.25
N LYS A 51 111.93 18.51 180.68
CA LYS A 51 111.91 17.59 181.83
C LYS A 51 110.76 16.57 181.87
N GLU A 52 109.74 16.69 181.01
CA GLU A 52 108.63 15.71 180.92
C GLU A 52 108.82 14.64 179.81
N LYS A 53 109.90 14.77 179.03
CA LYS A 53 110.16 14.07 177.75
C LYS A 53 110.03 12.54 177.84
N GLU A 54 110.52 11.95 178.93
CA GLU A 54 110.62 10.49 179.13
C GLU A 54 109.27 9.80 179.41
N LYS A 55 108.23 10.55 179.78
CA LYS A 55 106.88 10.00 179.98
C LYS A 55 106.06 9.91 178.68
N MET A 56 106.25 10.88 177.78
CA MET A 56 105.51 10.99 176.51
C MET A 56 105.89 9.93 175.48
N GLU A 57 107.16 9.48 175.48
CA GLU A 57 107.68 8.57 174.45
C GLU A 57 107.03 7.18 174.48
N LYS A 58 106.60 6.71 175.66
CA LYS A 58 105.87 5.44 175.81
C LYS A 58 104.41 5.50 175.33
N GLU A 59 103.74 6.66 175.43
CA GLU A 59 102.43 6.83 174.79
C GLU A 59 102.53 6.96 173.27
N TYR A 60 103.62 7.56 172.77
CA TYR A 60 103.78 7.80 171.33
C TYR A 60 103.93 6.50 170.54
N GLN A 61 104.73 5.55 171.05
CA GLN A 61 104.90 4.23 170.43
C GLN A 61 103.58 3.43 170.38
N HIS A 62 102.73 3.53 171.41
CA HIS A 62 101.42 2.86 171.40
C HIS A 62 100.48 3.42 170.33
N LYS A 63 100.46 4.74 170.14
CA LYS A 63 99.62 5.43 169.13
C LYS A 63 100.06 5.11 167.69
N ILE A 64 101.35 4.88 167.43
CA ILE A 64 101.86 4.48 166.11
C ILE A 64 101.34 3.09 165.69
N GLY A 65 101.24 2.15 166.62
CA GLY A 65 100.73 0.80 166.34
C GLY A 65 99.28 0.82 165.85
N ILE A 66 98.39 1.52 166.56
CA ILE A 66 96.97 1.64 166.22
C ILE A 66 96.78 2.25 164.81
N PHE A 67 97.54 3.31 164.50
CA PHE A 67 97.45 3.99 163.20
C PHE A 67 97.84 3.10 162.00
N HIS A 68 98.57 2.01 162.22
CA HIS A 68 98.96 1.09 161.14
C HIS A 68 97.87 0.06 160.81
N ASP A 69 97.13 -0.43 161.80
CA ASP A 69 95.94 -1.27 161.60
C ASP A 69 94.83 -0.50 160.86
N ASP A 70 94.54 0.74 161.29
CA ASP A 70 93.57 1.61 160.61
C ASP A 70 93.94 1.84 159.13
N GLN A 71 95.24 2.02 158.83
CA GLN A 71 95.78 2.16 157.47
C GLN A 71 95.56 0.92 156.60
N MET A 72 95.63 -0.29 157.17
CA MET A 72 95.38 -1.53 156.45
C MET A 72 93.88 -1.72 156.19
N LYS A 73 93.05 -1.48 157.21
CA LYS A 73 91.58 -1.58 157.10
C LYS A 73 91.01 -0.63 156.05
N ILE A 74 91.49 0.61 156.00
CA ILE A 74 91.08 1.61 154.98
C ILE A 74 91.44 1.14 153.56
N LYS A 75 92.53 0.39 153.35
CA LYS A 75 92.88 -0.15 152.01
C LYS A 75 91.96 -1.29 151.59
N GLU A 76 91.61 -2.17 152.53
CA GLU A 76 90.68 -3.27 152.28
C GLU A 76 89.28 -2.74 151.95
N GLU A 77 88.76 -1.82 152.77
CA GLU A 77 87.47 -1.14 152.53
C GLU A 77 87.42 -0.42 151.17
N ASN A 78 88.50 0.28 150.77
CA ASN A 78 88.56 0.93 149.45
C ASN A 78 88.60 -0.09 148.29
N SER A 79 89.21 -1.26 148.47
CA SER A 79 89.25 -2.29 147.42
C SER A 79 87.86 -2.87 147.13
N GLU A 80 87.09 -3.17 148.17
CA GLU A 80 85.72 -3.66 148.07
C GLU A 80 84.78 -2.58 147.48
N LEU A 81 85.03 -1.31 147.79
CA LEU A 81 84.28 -0.17 147.24
C LEU A 81 84.55 -0.01 145.73
N HIS A 82 85.80 -0.17 145.28
CA HIS A 82 86.13 -0.16 143.85
C HIS A 82 85.50 -1.33 143.08
N GLU A 83 85.43 -2.53 143.65
CA GLU A 83 84.77 -3.69 143.03
C GLU A 83 83.26 -3.45 142.86
N LYS A 84 82.59 -2.95 143.91
CA LYS A 84 81.17 -2.56 143.87
C LYS A 84 80.88 -1.43 142.88
N LEU A 85 81.83 -0.50 142.71
CA LEU A 85 81.71 0.56 141.71
C LEU A 85 81.83 -0.01 140.28
N ALA A 86 82.75 -0.95 140.06
CA ALA A 86 82.91 -1.62 138.78
C ALA A 86 81.68 -2.45 138.39
N SER A 87 81.09 -3.22 139.32
CA SER A 87 79.86 -3.96 139.05
C SER A 87 78.71 -3.01 138.68
N HIS A 88 78.50 -1.93 139.45
CA HIS A 88 77.49 -0.92 139.16
C HIS A 88 77.65 -0.29 137.77
N TYR A 89 78.88 0.02 137.32
CA TYR A 89 79.11 0.51 135.96
C TYR A 89 78.75 -0.53 134.88
N THR A 90 79.05 -1.82 135.08
CA THR A 90 78.65 -2.87 134.13
C THR A 90 77.15 -3.13 134.11
N GLU A 91 76.43 -2.79 135.17
CA GLU A 91 74.98 -2.88 135.27
C GLU A 91 74.32 -1.67 134.59
N THR A 92 74.78 -0.46 134.91
CA THR A 92 74.33 0.79 134.26
C THR A 92 74.53 0.75 132.74
N ALA A 93 75.61 0.13 132.25
CA ALA A 93 75.86 -0.03 130.81
C ALA A 93 74.88 -1.00 130.13
N LYS A 94 74.38 -2.02 130.84
CA LYS A 94 73.32 -2.91 130.32
C LYS A 94 71.98 -2.18 130.28
N ASP A 95 71.67 -1.40 131.32
CA ASP A 95 70.43 -0.62 131.37
C ASP A 95 70.38 0.44 130.26
N GLN A 96 71.48 1.14 129.99
CA GLN A 96 71.59 2.08 128.86
C GLN A 96 71.41 1.36 127.51
N HIS A 97 72.00 0.18 127.32
CA HIS A 97 71.77 -0.64 126.12
C HIS A 97 70.30 -1.11 126.02
N TYR A 98 69.63 -1.39 127.14
CA TYR A 98 68.23 -1.80 127.16
C TYR A 98 67.30 -0.64 126.81
N ILE A 99 67.58 0.56 127.33
CA ILE A 99 66.85 1.80 127.01
C ILE A 99 66.95 2.13 125.52
N LEU A 100 68.16 2.17 124.95
CA LEU A 100 68.36 2.44 123.51
C LEU A 100 67.60 1.43 122.62
N LYS A 101 67.58 0.16 123.02
CA LYS A 101 66.82 -0.88 122.30
C LYS A 101 65.29 -0.68 122.39
N LEU A 102 64.78 -0.15 123.51
CA LEU A 102 63.38 0.22 123.64
C LEU A 102 63.03 1.47 122.82
N GLU A 103 63.93 2.45 122.72
CA GLU A 103 63.76 3.64 121.87
C GLU A 103 63.75 3.28 120.37
N ASP A 104 64.60 2.35 119.93
CA ASP A 104 64.57 1.78 118.57
C ASP A 104 63.26 1.02 118.30
N GLU A 105 62.77 0.23 119.26
CA GLU A 105 61.51 -0.51 119.15
C GLU A 105 60.28 0.42 119.15
N GLU A 106 60.30 1.52 119.92
CA GLU A 106 59.24 2.54 119.90
C GLU A 106 59.22 3.31 118.57
N GLN A 107 60.38 3.70 118.04
CA GLN A 107 60.48 4.32 116.71
C GLN A 107 59.99 3.40 115.60
N ALA A 108 60.34 2.11 115.65
CA ALA A 108 59.85 1.11 114.70
C ALA A 108 58.31 0.94 114.77
N LEU A 109 57.73 0.92 115.98
CA LEU A 109 56.28 0.89 116.18
C LEU A 109 55.61 2.18 115.66
N GLN A 110 56.22 3.35 115.87
CA GLN A 110 55.70 4.63 115.37
C GLN A 110 55.74 4.71 113.83
N GLU A 111 56.79 4.18 113.18
CA GLU A 111 56.82 4.02 111.73
C GLU A 111 55.72 3.08 111.21
N VAL A 112 55.50 1.93 111.87
CA VAL A 112 54.44 0.98 111.50
C VAL A 112 53.07 1.62 111.63
N TYR A 113 52.81 2.35 112.72
CA TYR A 113 51.56 3.08 112.93
C TYR A 113 51.33 4.15 111.85
N LYS A 114 52.38 4.92 111.49
CA LYS A 114 52.32 5.91 110.41
C LYS A 114 51.99 5.25 109.06
N LYS A 115 52.69 4.16 108.70
CA LYS A 115 52.45 3.39 107.47
C LYS A 115 51.03 2.80 107.45
N GLN A 116 50.48 2.40 108.60
CA GLN A 116 49.09 1.95 108.71
C GLN A 116 48.09 3.09 108.49
N GLN A 117 48.32 4.29 109.06
CA GLN A 117 47.47 5.47 108.81
C GLN A 117 47.52 5.92 107.33
N GLU A 118 48.68 5.88 106.69
CA GLU A 118 48.82 6.15 105.25
C GLU A 118 48.05 5.13 104.39
N GLN A 119 48.05 3.84 104.78
CA GLN A 119 47.22 2.82 104.13
C GLN A 119 45.72 3.06 104.33
N ILE A 120 45.29 3.46 105.53
CA ILE A 120 43.89 3.80 105.83
C ILE A 120 43.43 4.96 104.94
N HIS A 121 44.16 6.08 104.88
CA HIS A 121 43.80 7.20 104.01
C HIS A 121 43.81 6.83 102.51
N GLN A 122 44.71 5.96 102.05
CA GLN A 122 44.66 5.45 100.67
C GLN A 122 43.41 4.58 100.41
N LEU A 123 42.96 3.80 101.40
CA LEU A 123 41.74 3.00 101.30
C LEU A 123 40.48 3.86 101.38
N GLU A 124 40.47 4.91 102.20
CA GLU A 124 39.40 5.92 102.24
C GLU A 124 39.27 6.66 100.91
N HIS A 125 40.38 7.14 100.34
CA HIS A 125 40.38 7.78 99.02
C HIS A 125 39.86 6.83 97.92
N LYS A 126 40.30 5.58 97.91
CA LYS A 126 39.81 4.55 96.97
C LYS A 126 38.32 4.26 97.20
N GLY A 127 37.86 4.17 98.45
CA GLY A 127 36.47 3.95 98.82
C GLY A 127 35.55 5.10 98.39
N ASN A 128 35.99 6.34 98.56
CA ASN A 128 35.28 7.53 98.06
C ASN A 128 35.27 7.55 96.53
N THR A 129 36.39 7.25 95.86
CA THR A 129 36.45 7.13 94.39
C THR A 129 35.47 6.06 93.85
N ILE A 130 35.36 4.92 94.53
CA ILE A 130 34.40 3.86 94.18
C ILE A 130 32.96 4.35 94.40
N ARG A 131 32.68 5.09 95.48
CA ARG A 131 31.36 5.68 95.75
C ARG A 131 30.94 6.69 94.68
N ASP A 132 31.86 7.57 94.26
CA ASP A 132 31.63 8.58 93.23
C ASP A 132 31.46 7.98 91.83
N ASN A 133 32.07 6.81 91.57
CA ASN A 133 31.84 6.08 90.33
C ASN A 133 30.52 5.29 90.38
N LEU A 134 30.12 4.77 91.54
CA LEU A 134 28.83 4.12 91.73
C LEU A 134 27.66 5.09 91.54
N THR A 135 27.74 6.32 92.06
CA THR A 135 26.70 7.34 91.87
C THR A 135 26.60 7.79 90.40
N LYS A 136 27.71 7.96 89.69
CA LYS A 136 27.71 8.20 88.23
C LYS A 136 27.04 7.06 87.47
N ILE A 137 27.37 5.81 87.77
CA ILE A 137 26.75 4.63 87.15
C ILE A 137 25.24 4.58 87.45
N GLN A 138 24.80 4.96 88.65
CA GLN A 138 23.37 5.06 88.98
C GLN A 138 22.67 6.18 88.17
N GLU A 139 23.32 7.35 88.02
CA GLU A 139 22.81 8.46 87.21
C GLU A 139 22.74 8.10 85.70
N GLU A 140 23.74 7.40 85.17
CA GLU A 140 23.76 6.92 83.79
C GLU A 140 22.69 5.85 83.54
N ASN A 141 22.49 4.91 84.48
CA ASN A 141 21.40 3.94 84.40
C ASN A 141 20.02 4.61 84.42
N PHE A 142 19.82 5.65 85.26
CA PHE A 142 18.59 6.43 85.26
C PHE A 142 18.34 7.13 83.92
N LYS A 143 19.36 7.81 83.37
CA LYS A 143 19.33 8.43 82.03
C LYS A 143 19.07 7.40 80.92
N LEU A 144 19.57 6.17 81.07
CA LEU A 144 19.32 5.07 80.13
C LEU A 144 17.84 4.62 80.19
N THR A 145 17.27 4.49 81.39
CA THR A 145 15.85 4.15 81.59
C THR A 145 14.93 5.24 81.01
N GLU A 146 15.25 6.51 81.18
CA GLU A 146 14.51 7.62 80.56
C GLU A 146 14.56 7.58 79.02
N LYS A 147 15.75 7.30 78.45
CA LYS A 147 15.93 7.09 77.00
C LYS A 147 15.13 5.88 76.49
N LEU A 148 15.03 4.80 77.27
CA LEU A 148 14.27 3.61 76.92
C LEU A 148 12.76 3.89 76.96
N MET A 149 12.27 4.60 77.99
CA MET A 149 10.87 5.04 78.10
C MET A 149 10.46 6.02 77.01
N THR A 150 11.34 6.94 76.60
CA THR A 150 11.08 7.84 75.46
C THR A 150 11.11 7.10 74.13
N HIS A 151 12.03 6.15 73.92
CA HIS A 151 11.99 5.25 72.76
C HIS A 151 10.69 4.42 72.73
N HIS A 152 10.17 3.96 73.87
CA HIS A 152 8.90 3.23 73.91
C HIS A 152 7.73 4.08 73.41
N LYS A 153 7.62 5.33 73.90
CA LYS A 153 6.63 6.33 73.45
C LYS A 153 6.80 6.80 72.00
N VAL A 154 7.98 6.66 71.41
CA VAL A 154 8.19 6.82 69.96
C VAL A 154 7.58 5.61 69.25
N ARG A 155 8.00 4.39 69.61
CA ARG A 155 7.52 3.13 69.01
C ARG A 155 5.98 3.01 69.03
N GLU A 156 5.33 3.37 70.13
CA GLU A 156 3.86 3.35 70.24
C GLU A 156 3.18 4.31 69.24
N ARG A 157 3.70 5.52 69.08
CA ARG A 157 3.21 6.48 68.08
C ARG A 157 3.44 5.97 66.66
N ASP A 158 4.59 5.37 66.39
CA ASP A 158 4.90 4.79 65.08
C ASP A 158 3.91 3.66 64.73
N HIS A 159 3.58 2.78 65.69
CA HIS A 159 2.57 1.72 65.50
C HIS A 159 1.18 2.31 65.24
N HIS A 160 0.80 3.39 65.94
CA HIS A 160 -0.47 4.08 65.69
C HIS A 160 -0.51 4.71 64.28
N TYR A 161 0.58 5.36 63.84
CA TYR A 161 0.67 5.92 62.48
C TYR A 161 0.64 4.81 61.41
N ILE A 162 1.34 3.69 61.60
CA ILE A 162 1.31 2.55 60.69
C ILE A 162 -0.12 1.99 60.58
N SER A 163 -0.78 1.73 61.71
CA SER A 163 -2.15 1.20 61.73
C SER A 163 -3.14 2.15 61.02
N LYS A 164 -3.01 3.47 61.20
CA LYS A 164 -3.83 4.45 60.49
C LYS A 164 -3.56 4.47 58.98
N LEU A 165 -2.29 4.38 58.57
CA LEU A 165 -1.91 4.29 57.15
C LEU A 165 -2.43 2.99 56.51
N GLU A 166 -2.51 1.89 57.26
CA GLU A 166 -3.14 0.64 56.81
C GLU A 166 -4.66 0.78 56.62
N GLU A 167 -5.36 1.48 57.52
CA GLU A 167 -6.79 1.81 57.36
C GLU A 167 -7.04 2.69 56.13
N GLU A 168 -6.26 3.76 55.97
CA GLU A 168 -6.35 4.66 54.81
C GLU A 168 -6.04 3.92 53.49
N ASN A 169 -5.07 2.99 53.48
CA ASN A 169 -4.75 2.11 52.35
C ASN A 169 -5.89 1.11 52.05
N GLN A 170 -6.53 0.52 53.06
CA GLN A 170 -7.71 -0.33 52.88
C GLN A 170 -8.88 0.45 52.29
N LYS A 171 -9.10 1.70 52.73
CA LYS A 171 -10.11 2.60 52.15
C LYS A 171 -9.81 2.91 50.68
N VAL A 172 -8.58 3.30 50.33
CA VAL A 172 -8.17 3.54 48.93
C VAL A 172 -8.36 2.29 48.06
N LYS A 173 -8.04 1.09 48.57
CA LYS A 173 -8.31 -0.17 47.86
C LYS A 173 -9.81 -0.42 47.60
N LYS A 174 -10.67 -0.07 48.56
CA LYS A 174 -12.13 -0.16 48.41
C LYS A 174 -12.66 0.84 47.38
N ASP A 175 -12.20 2.08 47.44
CA ASP A 175 -12.63 3.16 46.54
C ASP A 175 -12.15 2.90 45.10
N ASN A 176 -10.91 2.42 44.91
CA ASN A 176 -10.38 1.99 43.61
C ASN A 176 -11.18 0.80 43.03
N LYS A 177 -11.58 -0.17 43.87
CA LYS A 177 -12.44 -1.28 43.44
C LYS A 177 -13.81 -0.80 42.97
N GLU A 178 -14.37 0.24 43.58
CA GLU A 178 -15.63 0.84 43.16
C GLU A 178 -15.50 1.67 41.87
N GLN A 179 -14.38 2.38 41.70
CA GLN A 179 -14.05 3.06 40.43
C GLN A 179 -13.90 2.06 39.28
N LEU A 180 -13.25 0.92 39.51
CA LEU A 180 -13.06 -0.12 38.48
C LEU A 180 -14.40 -0.72 37.99
N LYS A 181 -15.38 -0.92 38.89
CA LYS A 181 -16.75 -1.31 38.47
C LYS A 181 -17.37 -0.26 37.54
N LYS A 182 -17.25 1.03 37.89
CA LYS A 182 -17.80 2.13 37.09
C LYS A 182 -17.13 2.23 35.72
N ILE A 183 -15.83 1.99 35.64
CA ILE A 183 -15.10 1.87 34.37
C ILE A 183 -15.69 0.74 33.53
N HIS A 184 -15.81 -0.49 34.06
CA HIS A 184 -16.40 -1.61 33.32
C HIS A 184 -17.87 -1.38 32.91
N GLN A 185 -18.67 -0.66 33.71
CA GLN A 185 -20.00 -0.24 33.31
C GLN A 185 -19.96 0.72 32.11
N MET A 186 -19.11 1.76 32.16
CA MET A 186 -18.95 2.72 31.05
C MET A 186 -18.36 2.05 29.79
N GLU A 187 -17.49 1.05 29.93
CA GLU A 187 -16.99 0.24 28.81
C GLU A 187 -18.10 -0.57 28.14
N HIS A 188 -18.98 -1.20 28.93
CA HIS A 188 -20.15 -1.92 28.44
C HIS A 188 -21.17 -0.98 27.75
N GLU A 189 -21.45 0.19 28.35
CA GLU A 189 -22.30 1.23 27.74
C GLU A 189 -21.67 1.77 26.44
N SER A 190 -20.36 2.02 26.41
CA SER A 190 -19.63 2.41 25.19
C SER A 190 -19.71 1.33 24.10
N SER A 191 -19.63 0.05 24.47
CA SER A 191 -19.78 -1.07 23.53
C SER A 191 -21.17 -1.08 22.89
N ASN A 192 -22.23 -0.93 23.70
CA ASN A 192 -23.61 -0.86 23.22
C ASN A 192 -23.85 0.37 22.31
N LEU A 193 -23.26 1.52 22.64
CA LEU A 193 -23.30 2.72 21.78
C LEU A 193 -22.57 2.50 20.44
N ARG A 194 -21.44 1.78 20.42
CA ARG A 194 -20.74 1.41 19.17
C ARG A 194 -21.60 0.49 18.31
N ILE A 195 -22.22 -0.53 18.88
CA ILE A 195 -23.13 -1.44 18.17
C ILE A 195 -24.27 -0.63 17.54
N ASN A 196 -24.94 0.22 18.31
CA ASN A 196 -26.01 1.08 17.82
C ASN A 196 -25.54 2.04 16.71
N LEU A 197 -24.34 2.62 16.82
CA LEU A 197 -23.75 3.44 15.76
C LEU A 197 -23.51 2.64 14.47
N THR A 198 -22.97 1.43 14.55
CA THR A 198 -22.78 0.58 13.36
C THR A 198 -24.10 0.17 12.69
N ASN A 199 -25.15 -0.06 13.49
CA ASN A 199 -26.50 -0.30 12.97
C ASN A 199 -27.06 0.94 12.26
N MET A 200 -26.93 2.14 12.84
CA MET A 200 -27.33 3.39 12.17
C MET A 200 -26.54 3.65 10.88
N GLN A 201 -25.24 3.34 10.84
CA GLN A 201 -24.41 3.44 9.63
C GLN A 201 -24.86 2.45 8.55
N LYS A 202 -25.27 1.23 8.93
CA LYS A 202 -25.84 0.21 8.02
C LYS A 202 -27.16 0.67 7.39
N GLU A 203 -28.09 1.19 8.20
CA GLU A 203 -29.35 1.73 7.67
C GLU A 203 -29.14 3.01 6.83
N THR A 204 -28.21 3.88 7.23
CA THR A 204 -27.78 5.03 6.41
C THR A 204 -27.24 4.60 5.05
N SER A 205 -26.53 3.46 4.99
CA SER A 205 -25.98 2.92 3.74
C SER A 205 -27.09 2.39 2.81
N LYS A 206 -28.05 1.61 3.36
CA LYS A 206 -29.28 1.20 2.63
C LYS A 206 -30.07 2.40 2.11
N LEU A 207 -30.24 3.45 2.92
CA LEU A 207 -30.96 4.67 2.52
C LEU A 207 -30.27 5.37 1.34
N ARG A 208 -28.93 5.39 1.32
CA ARG A 208 -28.16 5.91 0.17
C ARG A 208 -28.32 5.05 -1.08
N GLU A 209 -28.31 3.72 -0.93
CA GLU A 209 -28.51 2.76 -2.02
C GLU A 209 -29.91 2.89 -2.64
N MET A 210 -30.97 2.95 -1.83
CA MET A 210 -32.34 3.20 -2.30
C MET A 210 -32.47 4.58 -2.96
N LEU A 211 -31.79 5.61 -2.45
CA LEU A 211 -31.79 6.95 -3.04
C LEU A 211 -30.99 7.03 -4.35
N ALA A 212 -29.96 6.19 -4.53
CA ALA A 212 -29.27 6.02 -5.81
C ALA A 212 -30.17 5.31 -6.83
N SER A 213 -30.78 4.18 -6.46
CA SER A 213 -31.74 3.45 -7.29
C SER A 213 -32.94 4.32 -7.72
N HIS A 214 -33.46 5.15 -6.82
CA HIS A 214 -34.51 6.12 -7.16
C HIS A 214 -34.04 7.21 -8.14
N ARG A 215 -32.78 7.65 -8.07
CA ARG A 215 -32.20 8.56 -9.09
C ARG A 215 -32.06 7.87 -10.44
N GLU A 216 -31.61 6.62 -10.49
CA GLU A 216 -31.52 5.83 -11.73
C GLU A 216 -32.90 5.54 -12.34
N PHE A 217 -33.93 5.34 -11.52
CA PHE A 217 -35.32 5.26 -11.97
C PHE A 217 -35.76 6.60 -12.58
N LYS A 218 -35.60 7.71 -11.87
CA LYS A 218 -35.95 9.06 -12.36
C LYS A 218 -35.20 9.45 -13.65
N MET A 219 -33.93 9.06 -13.80
CA MET A 219 -33.17 9.30 -15.03
C MET A 219 -33.74 8.49 -16.22
N ARG A 220 -34.20 7.25 -15.99
CA ARG A 220 -34.88 6.45 -17.01
C ARG A 220 -36.26 7.02 -17.37
N ASP A 221 -37.03 7.50 -16.39
CA ASP A 221 -38.29 8.21 -16.66
C ASP A 221 -38.06 9.45 -17.53
N GLN A 222 -37.03 10.25 -17.23
CA GLN A 222 -36.69 11.43 -18.03
C GLN A 222 -36.24 11.07 -19.45
N GLN A 223 -35.46 10.00 -19.63
CA GLN A 223 -35.11 9.48 -20.96
C GLN A 223 -36.34 8.97 -21.73
N TYR A 224 -37.29 8.33 -21.04
CA TYR A 224 -38.52 7.85 -21.64
C TYR A 224 -39.46 9.00 -22.06
N ILE A 225 -39.58 10.05 -21.25
CA ILE A 225 -40.31 11.29 -21.59
C ILE A 225 -39.69 11.95 -22.84
N LEU A 226 -38.37 12.14 -22.87
CA LEU A 226 -37.68 12.71 -24.05
C LEU A 226 -37.89 11.88 -25.31
N LYS A 227 -37.93 10.54 -25.20
CA LYS A 227 -38.27 9.67 -26.32
C LYS A 227 -39.72 9.87 -26.78
N LEU A 228 -40.68 9.90 -25.86
CA LEU A 228 -42.09 10.15 -26.19
C LEU A 228 -42.31 11.54 -26.83
N GLU A 229 -41.49 12.53 -26.49
CA GLU A 229 -41.50 13.85 -27.14
C GLU A 229 -41.01 13.79 -28.59
N ASP A 230 -39.96 13.02 -28.90
CA ASP A 230 -39.48 12.81 -30.28
C ASP A 230 -40.41 11.92 -31.11
N ASP A 231 -40.96 10.85 -30.51
CA ASP A 231 -42.00 10.01 -31.13
C ASP A 231 -43.25 10.87 -31.47
N ASN A 232 -43.65 11.80 -30.59
CA ASN A 232 -44.74 12.76 -30.82
C ASN A 232 -44.40 13.82 -31.89
N GLN A 233 -43.16 14.33 -31.93
CA GLN A 233 -42.71 15.20 -33.03
C GLN A 233 -42.71 14.45 -34.37
N THR A 234 -42.35 13.17 -34.37
CA THR A 234 -42.35 12.31 -35.56
C THR A 234 -43.77 12.01 -36.03
N LEU A 235 -44.70 11.70 -35.12
CA LEU A 235 -46.13 11.59 -35.44
C LEU A 235 -46.67 12.89 -36.06
N LYS A 236 -46.36 14.06 -35.51
CA LYS A 236 -46.76 15.36 -36.10
C LYS A 236 -46.23 15.58 -37.52
N LYS A 237 -44.99 15.16 -37.81
CA LYS A 237 -44.41 15.20 -39.17
C LYS A 237 -45.18 14.26 -40.12
N VAL A 238 -45.50 13.05 -39.67
CA VAL A 238 -46.29 12.06 -40.44
C VAL A 238 -47.70 12.59 -40.72
N THR A 239 -48.42 13.12 -39.73
CA THR A 239 -49.75 13.70 -39.91
C THR A 239 -49.73 14.88 -40.90
N LYS A 240 -48.72 15.76 -40.82
CA LYS A 240 -48.56 16.86 -41.80
C LYS A 240 -48.35 16.34 -43.22
N THR A 241 -47.51 15.31 -43.39
CA THR A 241 -47.25 14.68 -44.69
C THR A 241 -48.50 13.98 -45.24
N GLN A 242 -49.28 13.31 -44.38
CA GLN A 242 -50.57 12.71 -44.75
C GLN A 242 -51.58 13.78 -45.18
N GLN A 243 -51.64 14.91 -44.48
CA GLN A 243 -52.54 16.02 -44.82
C GLN A 243 -52.15 16.70 -46.15
N GLU A 244 -50.86 16.82 -46.44
CA GLU A 244 -50.34 17.26 -47.75
C GLU A 244 -50.67 16.27 -48.87
N GLN A 245 -50.61 14.95 -48.60
CA GLN A 245 -51.02 13.91 -49.55
C GLN A 245 -52.53 13.93 -49.81
N ILE A 246 -53.35 14.12 -48.77
CA ILE A 246 -54.82 14.28 -48.90
C ILE A 246 -55.12 15.50 -49.79
N PHE A 247 -54.51 16.66 -49.52
CA PHE A 247 -54.72 17.86 -50.34
C PHE A 247 -54.33 17.66 -51.82
N GLN A 248 -53.24 16.92 -52.10
CA GLN A 248 -52.91 16.54 -53.48
C GLN A 248 -53.92 15.58 -54.12
N LEU A 249 -54.52 14.67 -53.35
CA LEU A 249 -55.56 13.75 -53.84
C LEU A 249 -56.89 14.48 -54.07
N GLU A 250 -57.26 15.43 -53.21
CA GLU A 250 -58.42 16.32 -53.38
C GLU A 250 -58.27 17.18 -54.65
N HIS A 251 -57.10 17.80 -54.87
CA HIS A 251 -56.81 18.52 -56.12
C HIS A 251 -56.90 17.59 -57.34
N LYS A 252 -56.31 16.39 -57.29
CA LYS A 252 -56.40 15.42 -58.41
C LYS A 252 -57.84 14.99 -58.67
N SER A 253 -58.63 14.77 -57.61
CA SER A 253 -60.06 14.46 -57.70
C SER A 253 -60.84 15.60 -58.35
N SER A 254 -60.61 16.84 -57.95
CA SER A 254 -61.21 18.04 -58.56
C SER A 254 -60.89 18.13 -60.06
N THR A 255 -59.62 17.94 -60.47
CA THR A 255 -59.23 17.91 -61.89
C THR A 255 -59.86 16.73 -62.66
N ILE A 256 -60.13 15.60 -62.01
CA ILE A 256 -60.83 14.47 -62.63
C ILE A 256 -62.33 14.77 -62.80
N LEU A 257 -62.96 15.40 -61.81
CA LEU A 257 -64.36 15.84 -61.87
C LEU A 257 -64.57 16.92 -62.94
N GLU A 258 -63.66 17.88 -63.08
CA GLU A 258 -63.67 18.88 -64.16
C GLU A 258 -63.60 18.20 -65.55
N LYS A 259 -62.69 17.23 -65.72
CA LYS A 259 -62.59 16.44 -66.95
C LYS A 259 -63.83 15.60 -67.21
N LEU A 260 -64.45 15.01 -66.19
CA LEU A 260 -65.71 14.27 -66.31
C LEU A 260 -66.86 15.18 -66.74
N ALA A 261 -66.99 16.37 -66.12
CA ALA A 261 -67.98 17.37 -66.52
C ALA A 261 -67.79 17.80 -67.97
N LYS A 262 -66.54 18.03 -68.40
CA LYS A 262 -66.25 18.31 -69.82
C LYS A 262 -66.63 17.14 -70.73
N MET A 263 -66.23 15.91 -70.42
CA MET A 263 -66.61 14.72 -71.22
C MET A 263 -68.12 14.50 -71.27
N GLN A 264 -68.87 14.90 -70.22
CA GLN A 264 -70.34 14.85 -70.20
C GLN A 264 -70.98 15.91 -71.12
N VAL A 265 -70.39 17.10 -71.21
CA VAL A 265 -70.78 18.13 -72.19
C VAL A 265 -70.44 17.66 -73.61
N ASP A 266 -69.22 17.16 -73.83
CA ASP A 266 -68.76 16.64 -75.12
C ASP A 266 -69.66 15.48 -75.61
N ASN A 267 -70.03 14.53 -74.73
CA ASN A 267 -70.99 13.46 -75.02
C ASN A 267 -72.41 13.98 -75.31
N SER A 268 -72.85 15.05 -74.65
CA SER A 268 -74.17 15.67 -74.95
C SER A 268 -74.19 16.21 -76.38
N GLN A 269 -73.14 16.93 -76.80
CA GLN A 269 -72.99 17.41 -78.17
C GLN A 269 -72.83 16.25 -79.19
N LEU A 270 -72.21 15.15 -78.79
CA LEU A 270 -72.08 13.95 -79.63
C LEU A 270 -73.43 13.24 -79.84
N ASN A 271 -74.25 13.17 -78.79
CA ASN A 271 -75.62 12.66 -78.89
C ASN A 271 -76.54 13.56 -79.73
N GLU A 272 -76.40 14.89 -79.63
CA GLU A 272 -77.09 15.85 -80.49
C GLU A 272 -76.72 15.68 -81.97
N LYS A 273 -75.42 15.53 -82.27
CA LYS A 273 -74.94 15.19 -83.63
C LYS A 273 -75.48 13.83 -84.11
N LEU A 274 -75.49 12.81 -83.24
CA LEU A 274 -76.06 11.50 -83.56
C LEU A 274 -77.57 11.54 -83.79
N ALA A 275 -78.32 12.44 -83.13
CA ALA A 275 -79.73 12.68 -83.42
C ALA A 275 -79.90 13.25 -84.84
N SER A 276 -79.16 14.31 -85.19
CA SER A 276 -79.18 14.89 -86.54
C SER A 276 -78.80 13.88 -87.63
N HIS A 277 -77.96 12.89 -87.31
CA HIS A 277 -77.55 11.84 -88.22
C HIS A 277 -78.62 10.74 -88.41
N ARG A 278 -79.57 10.60 -87.46
CA ARG A 278 -80.77 9.77 -87.65
C ARG A 278 -81.72 10.42 -88.65
N ASP A 279 -81.92 11.74 -88.56
CA ASP A 279 -82.74 12.52 -89.50
C ASP A 279 -82.18 12.53 -90.93
N VAL A 280 -80.90 12.16 -91.12
CA VAL A 280 -80.32 11.85 -92.45
C VAL A 280 -80.68 10.42 -92.85
N LYS A 281 -80.41 9.43 -92.00
CA LYS A 281 -80.67 8.01 -92.26
C LYS A 281 -82.14 7.70 -92.57
N GLU A 282 -83.08 8.40 -91.93
CA GLU A 282 -84.52 8.27 -92.18
C GLU A 282 -84.88 8.66 -93.63
N ARG A 283 -84.22 9.70 -94.17
CA ARG A 283 -84.38 10.13 -95.58
C ARG A 283 -83.73 9.14 -96.55
N ASP A 284 -82.54 8.63 -96.23
CA ASP A 284 -81.85 7.63 -97.06
C ASP A 284 -82.69 6.34 -97.17
N HIS A 285 -83.42 5.97 -96.11
CA HIS A 285 -84.33 4.83 -96.13
C HIS A 285 -85.54 5.07 -97.05
N GLN A 286 -86.12 6.28 -97.05
CA GLN A 286 -87.19 6.64 -98.01
C GLN A 286 -86.71 6.60 -99.47
N TYR A 287 -85.48 7.05 -99.77
CA TYR A 287 -84.89 6.91 -101.11
C TYR A 287 -84.69 5.44 -101.50
N THR A 288 -84.32 4.59 -100.54
CA THR A 288 -84.13 3.14 -100.78
C THR A 288 -85.44 2.46 -101.18
N LEU A 289 -86.52 2.71 -100.44
CA LEU A 289 -87.83 2.11 -100.71
C LEU A 289 -88.37 2.50 -102.10
N LYS A 290 -88.16 3.76 -102.52
CA LYS A 290 -88.60 4.22 -103.84
C LYS A 290 -87.83 3.52 -104.99
N LEU A 291 -86.54 3.27 -104.81
CA LEU A 291 -85.74 2.48 -105.77
C LEU A 291 -86.18 1.02 -105.87
N GLU A 292 -86.88 0.47 -104.87
CA GLU A 292 -87.46 -0.87 -104.93
C GLU A 292 -88.82 -0.93 -105.65
N GLU A 293 -89.59 0.18 -105.69
CA GLU A 293 -90.78 0.30 -106.54
C GLU A 293 -90.38 0.39 -108.02
N ASP A 294 -89.48 1.30 -108.38
CA ASP A 294 -89.00 1.50 -109.77
C ASP A 294 -88.40 0.20 -110.36
N ASN A 295 -87.74 -0.62 -109.53
CA ASN A 295 -87.14 -1.91 -109.89
C ASN A 295 -88.17 -3.06 -110.01
N GLN A 296 -89.39 -2.91 -109.50
CA GLN A 296 -90.48 -3.86 -109.75
C GLN A 296 -91.20 -3.58 -111.06
N GLU A 297 -91.37 -2.30 -111.44
CA GLU A 297 -91.89 -1.93 -112.77
C GLU A 297 -90.96 -2.46 -113.88
N ALA A 298 -89.64 -2.22 -113.78
CA ALA A 298 -88.67 -2.67 -114.78
C ALA A 298 -88.63 -4.21 -115.00
N LYS A 299 -88.96 -5.01 -113.98
CA LYS A 299 -89.02 -6.49 -114.08
C LYS A 299 -90.25 -7.00 -114.83
N LYS A 300 -91.29 -6.17 -114.96
CA LYS A 300 -92.52 -6.48 -115.70
C LYS A 300 -92.26 -6.34 -117.20
N ASP A 301 -91.71 -5.21 -117.62
CA ASP A 301 -91.32 -4.91 -119.00
C ASP A 301 -90.33 -5.94 -119.57
N TYR A 302 -89.32 -6.32 -118.79
CA TYR A 302 -88.33 -7.33 -119.18
C TYR A 302 -88.97 -8.69 -119.51
N LYS A 303 -90.06 -9.05 -118.82
CA LYS A 303 -90.78 -10.31 -119.05
C LYS A 303 -91.61 -10.28 -120.33
N GLU A 304 -92.19 -9.12 -120.66
CA GLU A 304 -92.95 -8.92 -121.91
C GLU A 304 -92.03 -8.92 -123.14
N GLN A 305 -90.76 -8.53 -123.00
CA GLN A 305 -89.76 -8.66 -124.07
C GLN A 305 -89.33 -10.10 -124.35
N GLN A 306 -89.23 -10.98 -123.34
CA GLN A 306 -88.87 -12.39 -123.56
C GLN A 306 -89.90 -13.14 -124.43
N GLU A 307 -91.19 -12.87 -124.23
CA GLU A 307 -92.29 -13.49 -125.00
C GLU A 307 -92.18 -13.14 -126.51
N GLN A 308 -91.69 -11.94 -126.84
CA GLN A 308 -91.50 -11.49 -128.23
C GLN A 308 -90.28 -12.15 -128.90
N ILE A 309 -89.21 -12.44 -128.15
CA ILE A 309 -88.00 -13.11 -128.67
C ILE A 309 -88.34 -14.54 -129.10
N TYR A 310 -89.08 -15.29 -128.29
CA TYR A 310 -89.49 -16.67 -128.60
C TYR A 310 -90.34 -16.77 -129.89
N GLN A 311 -91.15 -15.74 -130.19
CA GLN A 311 -91.92 -15.60 -131.43
C GLN A 311 -91.08 -15.27 -132.69
N LEU A 312 -89.83 -14.84 -132.51
CA LEU A 312 -88.88 -14.57 -133.61
C LEU A 312 -88.02 -15.80 -133.92
N GLU A 313 -87.61 -16.57 -132.91
CA GLU A 313 -86.77 -17.77 -133.08
C GLU A 313 -87.44 -18.85 -133.95
N GLN A 314 -88.75 -19.10 -133.76
CA GLN A 314 -89.49 -20.02 -134.65
C GLN A 314 -89.52 -19.57 -136.12
N LYS A 315 -89.53 -18.25 -136.37
CA LYS A 315 -89.51 -17.69 -137.73
C LYS A 315 -88.12 -17.80 -138.36
N GLY A 316 -87.05 -17.62 -137.56
CA GLY A 316 -85.67 -17.85 -137.97
C GLY A 316 -85.41 -19.29 -138.44
N SER A 317 -85.90 -20.28 -137.68
CA SER A 317 -85.82 -21.70 -138.03
C SER A 317 -86.35 -22.00 -139.45
N THR A 318 -87.50 -21.42 -139.79
CA THR A 318 -88.17 -21.60 -141.10
C THR A 318 -87.42 -20.94 -142.28
N ILE A 319 -86.46 -20.05 -142.00
CA ILE A 319 -85.63 -19.38 -143.02
C ILE A 319 -84.32 -20.15 -143.28
N LEU A 320 -83.70 -20.70 -142.22
CA LEU A 320 -82.48 -21.50 -142.33
C LEU A 320 -82.63 -22.75 -143.22
N ASP A 321 -83.75 -23.48 -143.11
CA ASP A 321 -84.00 -24.68 -143.94
C ASP A 321 -84.11 -24.37 -145.45
N LYS A 322 -84.50 -23.14 -145.81
CA LYS A 322 -84.54 -22.68 -147.20
C LYS A 322 -83.18 -22.23 -147.71
N LEU A 323 -82.37 -21.63 -146.84
CA LEU A 323 -80.99 -21.22 -147.16
C LEU A 323 -80.09 -22.44 -147.42
N SER A 324 -80.20 -23.48 -146.61
CA SER A 324 -79.42 -24.72 -146.74
C SER A 324 -79.56 -25.36 -148.13
N LYS A 325 -80.78 -25.40 -148.68
CA LYS A 325 -81.08 -25.95 -150.02
C LYS A 325 -80.44 -25.17 -151.17
N MET A 326 -80.39 -23.83 -151.09
CA MET A 326 -79.70 -23.02 -152.12
C MET A 326 -78.17 -23.20 -152.09
N GLN A 327 -77.59 -23.43 -150.91
CA GLN A 327 -76.15 -23.57 -150.73
C GLN A 327 -75.62 -24.90 -151.30
N GLU A 328 -76.43 -25.97 -151.30
CA GLU A 328 -76.09 -27.25 -151.94
C GLU A 328 -76.08 -27.16 -153.47
N GLU A 329 -77.00 -26.41 -154.08
CA GLU A 329 -77.03 -26.19 -155.54
C GLU A 329 -75.84 -25.34 -156.01
N TYR A 330 -75.49 -24.29 -155.28
CA TYR A 330 -74.34 -23.44 -155.60
C TYR A 330 -73.01 -24.20 -155.58
N SER A 331 -72.86 -25.15 -154.66
CA SER A 331 -71.65 -25.97 -154.50
C SER A 331 -71.37 -26.85 -155.73
N LYS A 332 -72.42 -27.46 -156.30
CA LYS A 332 -72.33 -28.33 -157.50
C LYS A 332 -72.01 -27.56 -158.80
N LEU A 333 -72.11 -26.23 -158.78
CA LEU A 333 -71.78 -25.37 -159.92
C LEU A 333 -70.30 -24.99 -159.92
N ASN A 334 -69.72 -24.67 -158.75
CA ASN A 334 -68.31 -24.30 -158.62
C ASN A 334 -67.35 -25.45 -158.93
N GLU A 335 -67.70 -26.69 -158.57
CA GLU A 335 -66.88 -27.88 -158.80
C GLU A 335 -66.58 -28.12 -160.30
N LYS A 336 -67.53 -27.78 -161.18
CA LYS A 336 -67.35 -27.83 -162.64
C LYS A 336 -66.50 -26.69 -163.22
N LEU A 337 -66.29 -25.61 -162.47
CA LEU A 337 -65.47 -24.47 -162.92
C LEU A 337 -63.99 -24.65 -162.59
N ALA A 338 -63.66 -25.46 -161.58
CA ALA A 338 -62.30 -25.74 -161.15
C ALA A 338 -61.52 -26.60 -162.18
N SER A 339 -62.12 -27.72 -162.62
CA SER A 339 -61.44 -28.71 -163.48
C SER A 339 -61.05 -28.21 -164.87
N HIS A 340 -61.55 -27.04 -165.30
CA HIS A 340 -61.18 -26.41 -166.56
C HIS A 340 -59.90 -25.54 -166.45
N ARG A 341 -59.53 -25.09 -165.24
CA ARG A 341 -58.30 -24.29 -165.01
C ARG A 341 -57.06 -25.16 -164.87
N ASP A 342 -57.20 -26.31 -164.20
CA ASP A 342 -56.15 -27.33 -164.02
C ASP A 342 -55.64 -27.93 -165.35
N LEU A 343 -56.26 -27.61 -166.48
CA LEU A 343 -55.82 -28.01 -167.83
C LEU A 343 -54.89 -26.95 -168.46
N GLU A 344 -55.26 -25.67 -168.40
CA GLU A 344 -54.49 -24.58 -169.02
C GLU A 344 -53.13 -24.34 -168.35
N GLU A 345 -53.06 -24.53 -167.02
CA GLU A 345 -51.83 -24.29 -166.25
C GLU A 345 -50.76 -25.39 -166.46
N ARG A 346 -51.15 -26.62 -166.82
CA ARG A 346 -50.21 -27.72 -167.09
C ARG A 346 -49.41 -27.54 -168.37
N ASP A 347 -50.03 -27.05 -169.43
CA ASP A 347 -49.37 -26.87 -170.73
C ASP A 347 -48.29 -25.77 -170.67
N HIS A 348 -48.53 -24.70 -169.91
CA HIS A 348 -47.50 -23.69 -169.62
C HIS A 348 -46.34 -24.27 -168.79
N GLN A 349 -46.61 -25.09 -167.78
CA GLN A 349 -45.57 -25.71 -166.93
C GLN A 349 -44.74 -26.81 -167.62
N TYR A 350 -45.10 -27.24 -168.84
CA TYR A 350 -44.28 -28.15 -169.64
C TYR A 350 -43.28 -27.40 -170.52
N ILE A 351 -43.70 -26.29 -171.13
CA ILE A 351 -42.87 -25.49 -172.05
C ILE A 351 -41.66 -24.89 -171.34
N SER A 352 -41.84 -24.23 -170.19
CA SER A 352 -40.73 -23.62 -169.43
C SER A 352 -39.67 -24.64 -169.01
N ARG A 353 -40.06 -25.90 -168.77
CA ARG A 353 -39.19 -26.97 -168.27
C ARG A 353 -38.12 -27.36 -169.28
N LEU A 354 -38.50 -27.39 -170.57
CA LEU A 354 -37.60 -27.69 -171.68
C LEU A 354 -36.57 -26.56 -171.95
N GLU A 355 -36.87 -25.32 -171.56
CA GLU A 355 -35.91 -24.21 -171.60
C GLU A 355 -34.97 -24.20 -170.39
N GLU A 356 -35.41 -24.75 -169.26
CA GLU A 356 -34.68 -24.74 -167.98
C GLU A 356 -33.70 -25.92 -167.84
N GLU A 357 -34.04 -27.11 -168.34
CA GLU A 357 -33.09 -28.25 -168.42
C GLU A 357 -31.91 -27.95 -169.38
N ASN A 358 -32.16 -27.15 -170.41
CA ASN A 358 -31.12 -26.63 -171.34
C ASN A 358 -30.20 -25.56 -170.68
N LYS A 359 -30.51 -25.19 -169.42
CA LYS A 359 -29.79 -24.25 -168.56
C LYS A 359 -29.08 -24.96 -167.41
N SER A 360 -29.73 -25.92 -166.74
CA SER A 360 -29.12 -26.68 -165.62
C SER A 360 -27.91 -27.51 -166.06
N LEU A 361 -27.91 -28.01 -167.30
CA LEU A 361 -26.76 -28.64 -167.97
C LEU A 361 -25.50 -27.73 -168.09
N LYS A 362 -25.60 -26.44 -167.74
CA LYS A 362 -24.45 -25.51 -167.62
C LYS A 362 -24.07 -25.20 -166.17
N GLN A 363 -24.83 -25.67 -165.17
CA GLN A 363 -24.66 -25.33 -163.75
C GLN A 363 -24.44 -26.54 -162.81
N ASP A 364 -24.57 -27.78 -163.31
CA ASP A 364 -24.01 -29.00 -162.67
C ASP A 364 -22.55 -28.86 -162.21
N TYR A 365 -21.82 -27.89 -162.77
CA TYR A 365 -20.37 -27.74 -162.64
C TYR A 365 -19.89 -26.92 -161.42
N LYS A 366 -20.78 -26.37 -160.58
CA LYS A 366 -20.39 -25.31 -159.61
C LYS A 366 -20.49 -25.68 -158.13
N GLU A 367 -21.69 -25.75 -157.56
CA GLU A 367 -21.87 -25.82 -156.09
C GLU A 367 -21.83 -27.26 -155.50
N GLN A 368 -20.83 -28.04 -155.92
CA GLN A 368 -20.44 -29.32 -155.31
C GLN A 368 -19.74 -29.11 -153.94
N GLN A 369 -20.08 -28.06 -153.19
CA GLN A 369 -19.25 -27.50 -152.11
C GLN A 369 -19.90 -27.39 -150.72
N GLU A 370 -21.12 -26.86 -150.58
CA GLU A 370 -21.65 -26.44 -149.25
C GLU A 370 -22.90 -27.22 -148.81
N GLN A 371 -22.69 -28.52 -148.58
CA GLN A 371 -23.47 -29.28 -147.61
C GLN A 371 -22.96 -29.00 -146.18
N LEU A 372 -23.75 -29.39 -145.16
CA LEU A 372 -23.43 -29.52 -143.72
C LEU A 372 -23.65 -28.27 -142.82
N ALA A 373 -24.36 -28.50 -141.70
CA ALA A 373 -24.75 -27.58 -140.60
C ALA A 373 -25.88 -26.56 -140.89
N ASN A 374 -27.11 -26.64 -140.35
CA ASN A 374 -27.73 -27.39 -139.22
C ASN A 374 -27.12 -27.17 -137.80
N ILE A 375 -27.82 -27.13 -136.64
CA ILE A 375 -29.21 -26.75 -136.19
C ILE A 375 -29.37 -27.06 -134.64
N LEU A 376 -30.21 -26.32 -133.85
CA LEU A 376 -30.89 -26.64 -132.53
C LEU A 376 -30.24 -26.55 -131.07
N ASP A 377 -31.05 -26.02 -130.09
CA ASP A 377 -31.40 -26.32 -128.62
C ASP A 377 -30.51 -26.22 -127.29
N ASP A 378 -31.14 -26.30 -126.07
CA ASP A 378 -30.68 -26.05 -124.62
C ASP A 378 -31.52 -26.90 -123.53
N VAL A 379 -31.67 -26.87 -122.15
CA VAL A 379 -31.38 -26.04 -120.90
C VAL A 379 -31.66 -26.78 -119.49
N GLU A 380 -31.51 -26.15 -118.27
CA GLU A 380 -32.00 -26.45 -116.84
C GLU A 380 -31.25 -27.46 -115.83
N THR A 381 -31.40 -27.59 -114.45
CA THR A 381 -31.60 -26.74 -113.18
C THR A 381 -31.40 -27.46 -111.76
N ASN A 382 -31.30 -26.70 -110.62
CA ASN A 382 -31.77 -26.86 -109.17
C ASN A 382 -31.19 -27.74 -107.96
N THR A 383 -31.00 -27.11 -106.74
CA THR A 383 -31.13 -27.55 -105.24
C THR A 383 -30.16 -28.53 -104.45
N SER A 384 -30.12 -28.75 -103.08
CA SER A 384 -29.96 -27.91 -101.80
C SER A 384 -29.85 -28.71 -100.40
N ASN A 385 -29.62 -28.05 -99.20
CA ASN A 385 -29.76 -28.47 -97.70
C ASN A 385 -28.64 -29.36 -96.97
N GLU A 386 -28.44 -29.66 -95.63
CA GLU A 386 -28.63 -29.18 -94.17
C GLU A 386 -27.90 -30.18 -93.12
N SER A 387 -27.76 -30.20 -91.74
CA SER A 387 -27.92 -29.37 -90.45
C SER A 387 -27.42 -30.06 -89.08
N GLU A 388 -27.10 -29.31 -87.96
CA GLU A 388 -27.01 -29.64 -86.44
C GLU A 388 -25.96 -30.63 -85.77
N SER A 389 -25.77 -30.83 -84.40
CA SER A 389 -25.53 -29.97 -83.15
C SER A 389 -25.14 -30.71 -81.77
N LEU A 390 -24.92 -29.97 -80.62
CA LEU A 390 -24.99 -30.27 -79.12
C LEU A 390 -23.90 -30.94 -78.14
N SER A 391 -23.74 -30.37 -76.90
CA SER A 391 -23.32 -30.92 -75.53
C SER A 391 -21.82 -31.08 -75.02
N SER A 392 -21.45 -31.52 -73.77
CA SER A 392 -21.51 -30.92 -72.37
C SER A 392 -20.74 -31.71 -71.20
N GLY A 393 -20.28 -31.12 -70.05
CA GLY A 393 -20.11 -31.81 -68.70
C GLY A 393 -18.90 -31.65 -67.66
N GLU A 394 -19.21 -31.62 -66.33
CA GLU A 394 -18.49 -32.08 -65.04
C GLU A 394 -17.20 -31.45 -64.37
N ALA A 395 -16.91 -31.81 -63.07
CA ALA A 395 -15.84 -31.29 -62.14
C ALA A 395 -15.46 -32.23 -60.92
N LYS A 396 -14.33 -32.02 -60.14
CA LYS A 396 -14.01 -32.71 -58.82
C LYS A 396 -12.68 -32.34 -58.04
N ARG A 397 -12.62 -32.68 -56.71
CA ARG A 397 -11.46 -32.91 -55.74
C ARG A 397 -10.66 -31.71 -55.11
N ALA A 398 -9.89 -31.81 -53.98
CA ALA A 398 -9.91 -32.67 -52.73
C ALA A 398 -8.80 -32.31 -51.67
N THR A 399 -8.95 -32.75 -50.40
CA THR A 399 -7.91 -33.03 -49.32
C THR A 399 -6.97 -31.91 -48.79
N GLY A 400 -6.35 -31.97 -47.58
CA GLY A 400 -6.48 -32.87 -46.41
C GLY A 400 -5.22 -32.90 -45.48
N ALA A 401 -5.38 -33.28 -44.19
CA ALA A 401 -4.35 -33.67 -43.18
C ALA A 401 -3.26 -32.64 -42.75
N GLU A 402 -2.37 -32.90 -41.77
CA GLU A 402 -2.50 -33.29 -40.33
C GLU A 402 -1.11 -33.12 -39.63
N GLY A 403 -0.98 -33.20 -38.29
CA GLY A 403 0.34 -33.35 -37.62
C GLY A 403 0.50 -32.74 -36.22
N THR A 404 0.97 -33.53 -35.26
CA THR A 404 1.07 -33.17 -33.82
C THR A 404 2.42 -33.57 -33.22
N SER A 405 2.94 -32.83 -32.24
CA SER A 405 4.10 -33.23 -31.42
C SER A 405 3.90 -32.87 -29.93
N GLY A 406 4.40 -33.71 -29.03
CA GLY A 406 4.12 -33.66 -27.59
C GLY A 406 5.25 -33.06 -26.74
N PHE A 407 4.89 -32.50 -25.57
CA PHE A 407 5.83 -31.91 -24.61
C PHE A 407 5.62 -32.52 -23.21
N THR A 408 6.69 -32.69 -22.44
CA THR A 408 6.66 -33.27 -21.09
C THR A 408 5.85 -32.41 -20.11
N LEU A 409 4.76 -32.97 -19.58
CA LEU A 409 3.72 -32.20 -18.90
C LEU A 409 4.23 -31.44 -17.66
N ILE A 410 5.09 -32.07 -16.86
CA ILE A 410 5.46 -31.61 -15.51
C ILE A 410 6.36 -30.36 -15.54
N GLU A 411 7.42 -30.36 -16.35
CA GLU A 411 8.31 -29.18 -16.48
C GLU A 411 7.58 -27.99 -17.09
N SER A 412 6.64 -28.24 -18.04
CA SER A 412 5.83 -27.19 -18.65
C SER A 412 4.99 -26.41 -17.63
N LEU A 413 4.56 -27.07 -16.55
CA LEU A 413 3.79 -26.44 -15.47
C LEU A 413 4.68 -25.58 -14.55
N ALA A 414 5.90 -26.03 -14.26
CA ALA A 414 6.87 -25.27 -13.48
C ALA A 414 7.33 -24.00 -14.21
N TYR A 415 7.58 -24.09 -15.52
CA TYR A 415 7.89 -22.92 -16.35
C TYR A 415 6.70 -21.92 -16.37
N LYS A 416 5.48 -22.39 -16.69
CA LYS A 416 4.27 -21.56 -16.71
C LYS A 416 3.96 -20.93 -15.34
N GLN A 417 4.35 -21.58 -14.24
CA GLN A 417 4.21 -20.99 -12.91
C GLN A 417 5.17 -19.81 -12.71
N LYS A 418 6.46 -19.95 -13.05
CA LYS A 418 7.43 -18.83 -13.00
C LYS A 418 6.99 -17.67 -13.90
N GLU A 419 6.50 -17.97 -15.10
CA GLU A 419 6.01 -16.99 -16.07
C GLU A 419 4.83 -16.17 -15.51
N ARG A 420 3.88 -16.83 -14.84
CA ARG A 420 2.78 -16.16 -14.12
C ARG A 420 3.27 -15.32 -12.93
N GLU A 421 4.24 -15.79 -12.14
CA GLU A 421 4.82 -15.00 -11.04
C GLU A 421 5.50 -13.71 -11.54
N ILE A 422 6.10 -13.75 -12.73
CA ILE A 422 6.72 -12.58 -13.36
C ILE A 422 5.65 -11.63 -13.88
N HIS A 423 4.60 -12.11 -14.56
CA HIS A 423 3.48 -11.27 -14.99
C HIS A 423 2.83 -10.51 -13.81
N VAL A 424 2.59 -11.21 -12.69
CA VAL A 424 2.03 -10.59 -11.46
C VAL A 424 2.96 -9.52 -10.87
N LYS A 425 4.30 -9.67 -11.03
CA LYS A 425 5.26 -8.61 -10.66
C LYS A 425 5.22 -7.42 -11.62
N GLU A 426 5.16 -7.66 -12.93
CA GLU A 426 5.07 -6.60 -13.95
C GLU A 426 3.77 -5.78 -13.80
N GLU A 427 2.65 -6.46 -13.53
CA GLU A 427 1.35 -5.84 -13.25
C GLU A 427 1.37 -5.02 -11.95
N TYR A 428 1.88 -5.61 -10.86
CA TYR A 428 2.00 -4.91 -9.57
C TYR A 428 2.90 -3.66 -9.67
N LEU A 429 4.07 -3.76 -10.32
CA LEU A 429 4.96 -2.62 -10.54
C LEU A 429 4.36 -1.55 -11.46
N SER A 430 3.41 -1.92 -12.32
CA SER A 430 2.67 -0.98 -13.18
C SER A 430 1.60 -0.23 -12.39
N LYS A 431 0.82 -0.91 -11.53
CA LYS A 431 -0.12 -0.26 -10.60
C LYS A 431 0.61 0.68 -9.64
N LEU A 432 1.69 0.18 -9.02
CA LEU A 432 2.50 0.95 -8.08
C LEU A 432 3.12 2.19 -8.74
N LYS A 433 3.53 2.09 -10.02
CA LYS A 433 4.02 3.24 -10.79
C LYS A 433 3.02 4.39 -10.80
N GLN A 434 1.73 4.10 -10.96
CA GLN A 434 0.70 5.12 -11.02
C GLN A 434 0.43 5.71 -9.63
N GLN A 435 0.23 4.87 -8.61
CA GLN A 435 0.03 5.33 -7.22
C GLN A 435 1.18 6.23 -6.74
N LEU A 436 2.43 5.95 -7.17
CA LEU A 436 3.61 6.76 -6.90
C LEU A 436 3.59 8.12 -7.62
N ARG A 437 3.13 8.19 -8.89
CA ARG A 437 2.88 9.49 -9.54
C ARG A 437 1.80 10.28 -8.81
N ASP A 438 0.67 9.65 -8.52
CA ASP A 438 -0.49 10.30 -7.89
C ASP A 438 -0.09 10.89 -6.53
N TRP A 439 0.69 10.14 -5.73
CA TRP A 439 1.27 10.61 -4.47
C TRP A 439 2.21 11.81 -4.66
N GLN A 440 3.14 11.74 -5.61
CA GLN A 440 4.11 12.81 -5.82
C GLN A 440 3.47 14.06 -6.46
N ASP A 441 2.42 13.92 -7.26
CA ASP A 441 1.66 15.05 -7.80
C ASP A 441 0.74 15.69 -6.75
N MET A 442 0.22 14.92 -5.79
CA MET A 442 -0.37 15.49 -4.56
C MET A 442 0.66 16.25 -3.72
N LYS A 443 1.92 15.80 -3.70
CA LYS A 443 3.01 16.46 -2.96
C LYS A 443 3.46 17.76 -3.66
N CYS A 444 3.79 17.69 -4.94
CA CYS A 444 4.45 18.76 -5.69
C CYS A 444 3.48 19.82 -6.25
N ASN A 445 2.35 19.45 -6.87
CA ASN A 445 1.50 20.41 -7.57
C ASN A 445 0.85 21.42 -6.60
N THR A 446 1.21 22.70 -6.68
CA THR A 446 0.73 23.79 -5.80
C THR A 446 -0.79 23.99 -5.83
N TRP A 447 -1.45 23.65 -6.95
CA TRP A 447 -2.86 23.91 -7.21
C TRP A 447 -3.76 22.67 -7.13
N ASN A 448 -3.24 21.50 -6.77
CA ASN A 448 -4.03 20.27 -6.67
C ASN A 448 -5.00 20.34 -5.48
N PRO A 449 -6.34 20.32 -5.66
CA PRO A 449 -7.30 20.40 -4.55
C PRO A 449 -7.25 19.18 -3.60
N MET A 450 -6.64 18.05 -4.02
CA MET A 450 -6.39 16.91 -3.14
C MET A 450 -5.16 17.09 -2.23
N LYS A 451 -4.56 18.30 -2.14
CA LYS A 451 -3.43 18.59 -1.24
C LYS A 451 -3.73 18.51 0.26
N SER A 452 -4.94 18.17 0.69
CA SER A 452 -5.17 17.92 2.11
C SER A 452 -4.32 16.72 2.55
N SER A 453 -3.51 16.93 3.59
CA SER A 453 -2.51 15.94 4.09
C SER A 453 -3.11 14.54 4.29
N TRP A 454 -4.40 14.48 4.65
CA TRP A 454 -5.18 13.26 4.78
C TRP A 454 -5.23 12.38 3.52
N HIS A 455 -5.45 12.93 2.32
CA HIS A 455 -5.50 12.12 1.09
C HIS A 455 -4.14 11.49 0.80
N ARG A 456 -3.06 12.27 0.94
CA ARG A 456 -1.69 11.80 0.72
C ARG A 456 -1.33 10.70 1.73
N VAL A 457 -1.60 10.91 3.02
CA VAL A 457 -1.35 9.91 4.08
C VAL A 457 -2.22 8.65 3.92
N ASN A 458 -3.47 8.78 3.46
CA ASN A 458 -4.32 7.61 3.16
C ASN A 458 -3.75 6.79 1.99
N LEU A 459 -3.24 7.45 0.94
CA LEU A 459 -2.58 6.78 -0.18
C LEU A 459 -1.22 6.15 0.21
N GLU A 460 -0.44 6.80 1.08
CA GLU A 460 0.77 6.23 1.69
C GLU A 460 0.46 4.95 2.48
N GLN A 461 -0.58 4.99 3.33
CA GLN A 461 -1.03 3.83 4.11
C GLN A 461 -1.58 2.71 3.22
N GLN A 462 -2.33 3.03 2.16
CA GLN A 462 -2.80 2.04 1.19
C GLN A 462 -1.62 1.37 0.46
N MET A 463 -0.67 2.15 -0.06
CA MET A 463 0.51 1.61 -0.75
C MET A 463 1.33 0.69 0.17
N LEU A 464 1.54 1.08 1.43
CA LEU A 464 2.26 0.24 2.40
C LEU A 464 1.48 -1.02 2.77
N GLY A 465 0.18 -0.93 3.01
CA GLY A 465 -0.67 -2.08 3.32
C GLY A 465 -0.74 -3.08 2.17
N GLU A 466 -0.95 -2.62 0.94
CA GLU A 466 -0.91 -3.47 -0.25
C GLU A 466 0.46 -4.13 -0.45
N ALA A 467 1.55 -3.39 -0.21
CA ALA A 467 2.91 -3.91 -0.35
C ALA A 467 3.31 -4.90 0.76
N ASP A 468 2.93 -4.66 2.01
CA ASP A 468 3.22 -5.56 3.14
C ASP A 468 2.39 -6.86 3.05
N ILE A 469 1.18 -6.82 2.48
CA ILE A 469 0.38 -8.02 2.22
C ILE A 469 0.95 -8.80 1.03
N ASN A 470 1.22 -8.13 -0.10
CA ASN A 470 1.62 -8.79 -1.35
C ASN A 470 2.99 -9.49 -1.24
N VAL A 471 3.02 -10.80 -1.44
CA VAL A 471 4.22 -11.65 -1.36
C VAL A 471 5.29 -11.25 -2.39
N HIS A 472 4.87 -10.86 -3.60
CA HIS A 472 5.77 -10.44 -4.67
C HIS A 472 6.39 -9.06 -4.37
N ALA A 473 5.61 -8.14 -3.80
CA ALA A 473 6.09 -6.83 -3.36
C ALA A 473 7.12 -6.94 -2.21
N ARG A 474 6.84 -7.79 -1.21
CA ARG A 474 7.81 -8.13 -0.15
C ARG A 474 9.09 -8.75 -0.68
N ARG A 475 9.01 -9.65 -1.67
CA ARG A 475 10.18 -10.27 -2.32
C ARG A 475 11.07 -9.24 -3.05
N LEU A 476 10.45 -8.20 -3.63
CA LEU A 476 11.13 -7.03 -4.23
C LEU A 476 11.54 -5.96 -3.19
N ARG A 477 11.35 -6.19 -1.88
CA ARG A 477 11.60 -5.25 -0.77
C ARG A 477 10.86 -3.91 -0.86
N VAL A 478 9.79 -3.85 -1.65
CA VAL A 478 8.98 -2.65 -1.90
C VAL A 478 8.54 -1.95 -0.59
N PRO A 479 8.05 -2.64 0.47
CA PRO A 479 7.58 -1.95 1.67
C PRO A 479 8.66 -1.24 2.49
N ALA A 480 9.94 -1.62 2.35
CA ALA A 480 11.04 -0.92 3.00
C ALA A 480 11.35 0.38 2.26
N ALA A 481 11.57 0.26 0.94
CA ALA A 481 11.87 1.39 0.07
C ALA A 481 10.70 2.39 -0.04
N LEU A 482 9.43 1.98 0.06
CA LEU A 482 8.30 2.92 0.16
C LEU A 482 8.39 3.80 1.43
N ARG A 483 8.80 3.25 2.57
CA ARG A 483 9.01 4.04 3.80
C ARG A 483 10.17 5.02 3.66
N GLU A 484 11.18 4.70 2.86
CA GLU A 484 12.26 5.63 2.51
C GLU A 484 11.80 6.72 1.53
N ILE A 485 11.06 6.36 0.46
CA ILE A 485 10.48 7.32 -0.51
C ILE A 485 9.59 8.34 0.21
N PHE A 486 8.64 7.88 1.03
CA PHE A 486 7.69 8.78 1.70
C PHE A 486 8.37 9.69 2.73
N LYS A 487 9.48 9.24 3.33
CA LYS A 487 10.24 9.99 4.33
C LYS A 487 11.27 10.97 3.73
N TYR A 488 11.83 10.68 2.56
CA TYR A 488 13.00 11.41 2.03
C TYR A 488 12.86 11.99 0.61
N ASP A 489 11.84 11.62 -0.17
CA ASP A 489 11.71 12.12 -1.55
C ASP A 489 10.91 13.43 -1.65
N ASP A 490 11.55 14.53 -1.30
CA ASP A 490 10.97 15.88 -1.39
C ASP A 490 11.24 16.58 -2.75
N TYR A 491 11.71 15.84 -3.76
CA TYR A 491 12.12 16.44 -5.04
C TYR A 491 10.94 16.72 -5.99
N CYS A 492 10.70 18.01 -6.25
CA CYS A 492 9.75 18.51 -7.22
C CYS A 492 10.46 19.20 -8.39
N ALA A 493 10.44 18.57 -9.56
CA ALA A 493 10.97 19.10 -10.82
C ALA A 493 9.98 20.06 -11.53
N PRO A 494 10.41 20.78 -12.58
CA PRO A 494 9.51 21.61 -13.40
C PRO A 494 8.50 20.83 -14.28
N ARG A 495 8.62 19.50 -14.37
CA ARG A 495 7.73 18.59 -15.10
C ARG A 495 7.24 17.49 -14.18
N ALA A 496 5.97 17.13 -14.26
CA ALA A 496 5.36 16.08 -13.43
C ALA A 496 6.04 14.71 -13.60
N GLU A 497 6.50 14.42 -14.82
CA GLU A 497 7.25 13.20 -15.17
C GLU A 497 8.58 13.06 -14.43
N ASP A 498 9.19 14.18 -14.04
CA ASP A 498 10.50 14.27 -13.38
C ASP A 498 10.40 14.45 -11.86
N HIS A 499 9.20 14.59 -11.29
CA HIS A 499 8.99 14.62 -9.84
C HIS A 499 9.43 13.29 -9.19
N GLY A 500 10.04 13.33 -8.00
CA GLY A 500 10.35 12.13 -7.20
C GLY A 500 11.63 11.39 -7.61
N ARG A 501 12.79 11.88 -7.18
CA ARG A 501 14.10 11.39 -7.66
C ARG A 501 14.47 10.03 -7.06
N LEU A 502 14.15 9.81 -5.79
CA LEU A 502 14.41 8.56 -5.07
C LEU A 502 13.40 7.48 -5.47
N MET A 503 12.13 7.88 -5.63
CA MET A 503 11.01 7.11 -6.14
C MET A 503 11.31 6.47 -7.51
N TRP A 504 11.77 7.25 -8.49
CA TRP A 504 12.15 6.70 -9.79
C TRP A 504 13.43 5.85 -9.75
N THR A 505 14.31 6.07 -8.77
CA THR A 505 15.51 5.24 -8.58
C THR A 505 15.11 3.84 -8.10
N PHE A 506 14.27 3.74 -7.07
CA PHE A 506 13.73 2.45 -6.60
C PHE A 506 12.83 1.77 -7.64
N TRP A 507 11.97 2.50 -8.35
CA TRP A 507 11.11 1.91 -9.38
C TRP A 507 11.92 1.27 -10.53
N ARG A 508 13.02 1.92 -10.96
CA ARG A 508 13.97 1.33 -11.92
C ARG A 508 14.65 0.08 -11.35
N GLN A 509 15.06 0.11 -10.08
CA GLN A 509 15.69 -1.04 -9.42
C GLN A 509 14.75 -2.26 -9.38
N TRP A 510 13.49 -2.08 -8.96
CA TRP A 510 12.51 -3.17 -8.95
C TRP A 510 12.23 -3.71 -10.36
N LYS A 511 12.10 -2.82 -11.35
CA LYS A 511 11.90 -3.23 -12.76
C LYS A 511 13.08 -4.06 -13.29
N MET A 512 14.31 -3.62 -13.03
CA MET A 512 15.53 -4.36 -13.41
C MET A 512 15.62 -5.75 -12.73
N GLU A 513 15.08 -5.91 -11.52
CA GLU A 513 15.02 -7.20 -10.83
C GLU A 513 14.04 -8.17 -11.51
N VAL A 514 12.85 -7.67 -11.88
CA VAL A 514 11.84 -8.47 -12.61
C VAL A 514 12.32 -8.81 -14.03
N GLU A 515 12.96 -7.88 -14.72
CA GLU A 515 13.58 -8.14 -16.03
C GLU A 515 14.74 -9.14 -15.94
N ARG A 516 15.49 -9.16 -14.83
CA ARG A 516 16.51 -10.20 -14.58
C ARG A 516 15.90 -11.58 -14.36
N GLU A 517 14.81 -11.70 -13.61
CA GLU A 517 14.07 -12.96 -13.47
C GLU A 517 13.51 -13.43 -14.82
N LYS A 518 12.95 -12.52 -15.62
CA LYS A 518 12.39 -12.78 -16.96
C LYS A 518 13.47 -13.28 -17.93
N ASN A 519 14.61 -12.60 -18.00
CA ASN A 519 15.74 -13.01 -18.84
C ASN A 519 16.34 -14.34 -18.38
N LYS A 520 16.38 -14.61 -17.06
CA LYS A 520 16.78 -15.92 -16.54
C LYS A 520 15.81 -17.03 -16.95
N LEU A 521 14.50 -16.80 -16.86
CA LEU A 521 13.49 -17.79 -17.27
C LEU A 521 13.56 -18.10 -18.78
N LEU A 522 13.80 -17.07 -19.61
CA LEU A 522 14.02 -17.25 -21.05
C LEU A 522 15.32 -18.02 -21.34
N ALA A 523 16.41 -17.77 -20.61
CA ALA A 523 17.65 -18.52 -20.73
C ALA A 523 17.50 -19.99 -20.29
N GLU A 524 16.77 -20.26 -19.19
CA GLU A 524 16.43 -21.62 -18.74
C GLU A 524 15.68 -22.39 -19.84
N ARG A 525 14.72 -21.75 -20.53
CA ARG A 525 13.98 -22.34 -21.64
C ARG A 525 14.85 -22.60 -22.88
N LEU A 526 15.65 -21.62 -23.30
CA LEU A 526 16.53 -21.78 -24.46
C LEU A 526 17.56 -22.90 -24.23
N ALA A 527 18.06 -23.07 -23.00
CA ALA A 527 18.91 -24.19 -22.62
C ALA A 527 18.17 -25.54 -22.76
N GLN A 528 16.94 -25.66 -22.25
CA GLN A 528 16.12 -26.87 -22.38
C GLN A 528 15.78 -27.22 -23.83
N ASP A 529 15.48 -26.23 -24.67
CA ASP A 529 15.17 -26.44 -26.09
C ASP A 529 16.45 -26.71 -26.94
N SER A 530 17.63 -26.31 -26.46
CA SER A 530 18.94 -26.68 -27.07
C SER A 530 19.48 -28.06 -26.65
N SER A 531 18.78 -28.75 -25.75
CA SER A 531 19.16 -30.08 -25.22
C SER A 531 18.30 -31.22 -25.79
N LYS A 532 17.69 -31.00 -26.95
CA LYS A 532 16.80 -31.92 -27.68
C LYS A 532 17.26 -32.06 -29.13
#